data_AF-A0A7S1MTE5-F1
#
_entry.id   AF-A0A7S1MTE5-F1
#
_cell.length_a   1.000
_cell.length_b   1.000
_cell.length_c   1.000
_cell.angle_alpha   90.00
_cell.angle_beta   90.00
_cell.angle_gamma   90.00
#
_symmetry.space_group_name_H-M   'P 1'
#
loop_
_entity.id
_entity.type
_entity.pdbx_description
1 polymer ?
#
loop_
_entity_poly.entity_id
_entity_poly.type
_entity_poly.pdbx_seq_one_letter_code
_entity_poly.pdbx_strand_id
1 'polypeptide(L)'
;AIAKEVAKTFGTYMLADYLSNYIQHPTQKMDYGIFNQLIGREVDQPFWGTRTEHIVGVAACLAVTDHMSQAIFSKSLGSPLSFAKHPGPFVAHTFFFIFGGVTMYCGLDAYFNPLHKDEERTKEFASGTYSSAIGSCTAWFEPYVAPAIASAGAGGVAGTWFGSALLPATLAYATVKGVGWYDWGNSGLNDLEMKINGLTSAHRDSFDKRFS
;
A
#
# COMPACT_ATOMS: atom_id res chain seq x y z
N ALA A 1 -13.67 -19.25 10.32
CA ALA A 1 -13.48 -19.18 8.85
C ALA A 1 -12.98 -17.79 8.44
N ILE A 2 -13.72 -16.71 8.73
CA ILE A 2 -13.37 -15.33 8.33
C ILE A 2 -11.98 -14.90 8.82
N ALA A 3 -11.64 -15.10 10.10
CA ALA A 3 -10.33 -14.71 10.63
C ALA A 3 -9.13 -15.34 9.89
N LYS A 4 -9.29 -16.58 9.39
CA LYS A 4 -8.25 -17.26 8.61
C LYS A 4 -8.08 -16.62 7.22
N GLU A 5 -9.16 -16.21 6.60
CA GLU A 5 -9.11 -15.56 5.29
C GLU A 5 -8.59 -14.12 5.41
N VAL A 6 -8.99 -13.38 6.44
CA VAL A 6 -8.41 -12.06 6.78
C VAL A 6 -6.90 -12.18 6.98
N ALA A 7 -6.43 -13.19 7.72
CA ALA A 7 -4.99 -13.39 7.95
C ALA A 7 -4.21 -13.71 6.67
N LYS A 8 -4.80 -14.46 5.72
CA LYS A 8 -4.19 -14.69 4.40
C LYS A 8 -4.14 -13.42 3.56
N THR A 9 -5.23 -12.64 3.54
CA THR A 9 -5.27 -11.35 2.85
C THR A 9 -4.22 -10.41 3.43
N PHE A 10 -4.13 -10.33 4.76
CA PHE A 10 -3.10 -9.57 5.47
C PHE A 10 -1.69 -9.95 5.02
N GLY A 11 -1.34 -11.25 5.04
CA GLY A 11 -0.03 -11.70 4.58
C GLY A 11 0.23 -11.40 3.10
N THR A 12 -0.79 -11.49 2.26
CA THR A 12 -0.69 -11.12 0.83
C THR A 12 -0.40 -9.64 0.67
N TYR A 13 -1.11 -8.79 1.41
CA TYR A 13 -0.93 -7.34 1.37
C TYR A 13 0.41 -6.89 1.96
N MET A 14 0.90 -7.53 3.03
CA MET A 14 2.23 -7.26 3.55
C MET A 14 3.30 -7.54 2.50
N LEU A 15 3.22 -8.70 1.83
CA LEU A 15 4.18 -9.06 0.81
C LEU A 15 4.05 -8.14 -0.42
N ALA A 16 2.84 -7.78 -0.81
CA ALA A 16 2.58 -6.85 -1.90
C ALA A 16 3.17 -5.46 -1.62
N ASP A 17 2.96 -4.91 -0.42
CA ASP A 17 3.52 -3.61 -0.03
C ASP A 17 5.06 -3.68 0.00
N TYR A 18 5.62 -4.74 0.60
CA TYR A 18 7.06 -4.98 0.58
C TYR A 18 7.63 -5.02 -0.85
N LEU A 19 7.02 -5.79 -1.75
CA LEU A 19 7.45 -5.91 -3.16
C LEU A 19 7.29 -4.59 -3.92
N SER A 20 6.25 -3.80 -3.61
CA SER A 20 6.05 -2.50 -4.26
C SER A 20 7.17 -1.51 -3.94
N ASN A 21 7.79 -1.58 -2.76
CA ASN A 21 8.97 -0.77 -2.44
C ASN A 21 10.14 -1.06 -3.40
N TYR A 22 10.30 -2.29 -3.89
CA TYR A 22 11.32 -2.59 -4.91
C TYR A 22 10.99 -2.00 -6.28
N ILE A 23 9.71 -1.84 -6.59
CA ILE A 23 9.27 -1.19 -7.83
C ILE A 23 9.54 0.32 -7.74
N GLN A 24 9.21 0.92 -6.60
CA GLN A 24 9.33 2.36 -6.37
C GLN A 24 10.77 2.80 -6.14
N HIS A 25 11.56 1.94 -5.50
CA HIS A 25 12.89 2.26 -4.98
C HIS A 25 13.94 1.18 -5.35
N PRO A 26 14.11 0.86 -6.65
CA PRO A 26 14.82 -0.35 -7.09
C PRO A 26 16.30 -0.44 -6.69
N THR A 27 16.94 0.68 -6.42
CA THR A 27 18.38 0.75 -6.09
C THR A 27 18.65 1.28 -4.68
N GLN A 28 17.62 1.66 -3.94
CA GLN A 28 17.78 2.34 -2.67
C GLN A 28 17.60 1.37 -1.51
N LYS A 29 18.39 1.56 -0.46
CA LYS A 29 18.23 0.89 0.82
C LYS A 29 17.05 1.53 1.57
N MET A 30 16.16 0.69 2.05
CA MET A 30 14.97 1.11 2.81
C MET A 30 15.18 0.95 4.31
N ASP A 31 14.42 1.73 5.10
CA ASP A 31 14.37 1.62 6.55
C ASP A 31 13.28 0.65 7.01
N TYR A 32 13.65 -0.58 7.34
CA TYR A 32 12.75 -1.59 7.90
C TYR A 32 12.82 -1.68 9.43
N GLY A 33 13.37 -0.68 10.12
CA GLY A 33 13.44 -0.64 11.57
C GLY A 33 14.23 -1.81 12.15
N ILE A 34 13.66 -2.54 13.10
CA ILE A 34 14.32 -3.68 13.75
C ILE A 34 14.89 -4.73 12.76
N PHE A 35 14.28 -4.91 11.58
CA PHE A 35 14.79 -5.86 10.58
C PHE A 35 16.13 -5.41 9.95
N ASN A 36 16.38 -4.11 9.88
CA ASN A 36 17.68 -3.60 9.43
C ASN A 36 18.81 -3.98 10.41
N GLN A 37 18.52 -4.08 11.71
CA GLN A 37 19.50 -4.52 12.72
C GLN A 37 19.99 -5.94 12.45
N LEU A 38 19.12 -6.82 11.95
CA LEU A 38 19.45 -8.23 11.67
C LEU A 38 20.52 -8.41 10.59
N ILE A 39 20.70 -7.41 9.73
CA ILE A 39 21.70 -7.40 8.65
C ILE A 39 22.82 -6.37 8.90
N GLY A 40 22.94 -5.86 10.13
CA GLY A 40 23.98 -4.90 10.53
C GLY A 40 23.83 -3.51 9.89
N ARG A 41 22.62 -3.13 9.47
CA ARG A 41 22.33 -1.80 8.91
C ARG A 41 21.93 -0.84 10.03
N GLU A 42 22.20 0.45 9.82
CA GLU A 42 21.80 1.53 10.70
C GLU A 42 20.27 1.58 10.90
N VAL A 43 19.84 1.92 12.12
CA VAL A 43 18.44 2.02 12.55
C VAL A 43 18.30 3.21 13.47
N ASP A 44 17.33 4.08 13.18
CA ASP A 44 16.98 5.22 14.02
C ASP A 44 15.84 4.85 14.98
N GLN A 45 14.73 4.32 14.44
CA GLN A 45 13.59 3.85 15.20
C GLN A 45 13.36 2.34 15.03
N PRO A 46 12.92 1.62 16.07
CA PRO A 46 12.68 0.18 15.95
C PRO A 46 11.44 -0.16 15.11
N PHE A 47 10.44 0.72 15.06
CA PHE A 47 9.16 0.46 14.39
C PHE A 47 8.52 1.72 13.80
N TRP A 48 8.16 2.73 14.61
CA TRP A 48 7.46 3.93 14.13
C TRP A 48 8.26 4.72 13.09
N GLY A 49 7.61 5.17 12.02
CA GLY A 49 8.25 5.94 10.94
C GLY A 49 9.11 5.09 9.99
N THR A 50 9.03 3.76 10.10
CA THR A 50 9.75 2.80 9.26
C THR A 50 8.82 2.20 8.20
N ARG A 51 9.38 1.65 7.13
CA ARG A 51 8.62 0.89 6.13
C ARG A 51 7.91 -0.31 6.74
N THR A 52 8.45 -0.90 7.81
CA THR A 52 7.82 -2.05 8.49
C THR A 52 6.51 -1.66 9.14
N GLU A 53 6.46 -0.51 9.80
CA GLU A 53 5.23 -0.02 10.43
C GLU A 53 4.17 0.30 9.38
N HIS A 54 4.54 0.98 8.29
CA HIS A 54 3.65 1.20 7.16
C HIS A 54 3.13 -0.12 6.56
N ILE A 55 4.01 -1.09 6.25
CA ILE A 55 3.64 -2.39 5.66
C ILE A 55 2.64 -3.14 6.55
N VAL A 56 2.91 -3.24 7.84
CA VAL A 56 2.05 -3.97 8.77
C VAL A 56 0.74 -3.21 9.00
N GLY A 57 0.82 -1.90 9.24
CA GLY A 57 -0.33 -1.05 9.54
C GLY A 57 -1.31 -0.96 8.39
N VAL A 58 -0.83 -0.64 7.18
CA VAL A 58 -1.66 -0.56 5.99
C VAL A 58 -2.24 -1.92 5.62
N ALA A 59 -1.44 -2.99 5.61
CA ALA A 59 -1.94 -4.32 5.27
C ALA A 59 -3.03 -4.79 6.24
N ALA A 60 -2.90 -4.51 7.53
CA ALA A 60 -3.91 -4.88 8.53
C ALA A 60 -5.23 -4.13 8.29
N CYS A 61 -5.17 -2.81 8.07
CA CYS A 61 -6.35 -2.00 7.81
C CYS A 61 -7.03 -2.40 6.50
N LEU A 62 -6.25 -2.59 5.42
CA LEU A 62 -6.76 -3.06 4.13
C LEU A 62 -7.41 -4.44 4.22
N ALA A 63 -6.81 -5.40 4.94
CA ALA A 63 -7.40 -6.73 5.08
C ALA A 63 -8.76 -6.68 5.80
N VAL A 64 -8.92 -5.80 6.79
CA VAL A 64 -10.21 -5.59 7.46
C VAL A 64 -11.21 -4.93 6.53
N THR A 65 -10.85 -3.83 5.87
CA THR A 65 -11.78 -3.08 5.01
C THR A 65 -12.13 -3.84 3.73
N ASP A 66 -11.22 -4.65 3.19
CA ASP A 66 -11.47 -5.55 2.07
C ASP A 66 -12.60 -6.53 2.40
N HIS A 67 -12.45 -7.31 3.48
CA HIS A 67 -13.46 -8.28 3.89
C HIS A 67 -14.80 -7.63 4.25
N MET A 68 -14.78 -6.47 4.91
CA MET A 68 -15.99 -5.70 5.20
C MET A 68 -16.68 -5.23 3.91
N SER A 69 -15.92 -4.68 2.97
CA SER A 69 -16.42 -4.20 1.69
C SER A 69 -16.98 -5.35 0.85
N GLN A 70 -16.26 -6.47 0.73
CA GLN A 70 -16.75 -7.68 0.06
C GLN A 70 -18.08 -8.18 0.66
N ALA A 71 -18.22 -8.14 1.99
CA ALA A 71 -19.46 -8.55 2.65
C ALA A 71 -20.63 -7.61 2.33
N ILE A 72 -20.41 -6.29 2.32
CA ILE A 72 -21.41 -5.28 1.96
C ILE A 72 -21.87 -5.49 0.51
N PHE A 73 -20.93 -5.56 -0.43
CA PHE A 73 -21.24 -5.75 -1.84
C PHE A 73 -21.91 -7.10 -2.10
N SER A 74 -21.41 -8.19 -1.51
CA SER A 74 -22.00 -9.52 -1.72
C SER A 74 -23.43 -9.61 -1.18
N LYS A 75 -23.71 -8.95 -0.04
CA LYS A 75 -25.07 -8.85 0.50
C LYS A 75 -25.98 -8.04 -0.43
N SER A 76 -25.49 -6.90 -0.94
CA SER A 76 -26.27 -6.05 -1.85
C SER A 76 -26.54 -6.70 -3.21
N LEU A 77 -25.61 -7.53 -3.70
CA LEU A 77 -25.70 -8.18 -5.01
C LEU A 77 -26.38 -9.56 -4.97
N GLY A 78 -26.69 -10.08 -3.77
CA GLY A 78 -27.21 -11.43 -3.59
C GLY A 78 -26.30 -12.54 -4.10
N SER A 79 -25.02 -12.25 -4.36
CA SER A 79 -24.04 -13.16 -4.94
C SER A 79 -22.61 -12.73 -4.58
N PRO A 80 -21.63 -13.66 -4.61
CA PRO A 80 -20.24 -13.30 -4.35
C PRO A 80 -19.75 -12.21 -5.31
N LEU A 81 -19.12 -11.17 -4.75
CA LEU A 81 -18.48 -10.13 -5.53
C LEU A 81 -17.37 -10.75 -6.41
N SER A 82 -17.43 -10.50 -7.72
CA SER A 82 -16.40 -10.95 -8.67
C SER A 82 -16.36 -10.02 -9.86
N PHE A 83 -15.14 -9.74 -10.35
CA PHE A 83 -14.96 -8.83 -11.47
C PHE A 83 -15.66 -9.33 -12.74
N ALA A 84 -15.67 -10.65 -12.97
CA ALA A 84 -16.29 -11.27 -14.14
C ALA A 84 -17.82 -11.10 -14.19
N LYS A 85 -18.50 -11.09 -13.04
CA LYS A 85 -19.97 -10.96 -12.98
C LYS A 85 -20.43 -9.53 -12.72
N HIS A 86 -19.67 -8.80 -11.90
CA HIS A 86 -20.04 -7.50 -11.36
C HIS A 86 -18.88 -6.50 -11.51
N PRO A 87 -18.45 -6.16 -12.73
CA PRO A 87 -17.25 -5.35 -12.96
C PRO A 87 -17.35 -3.96 -12.32
N GLY A 88 -18.49 -3.28 -12.46
CA GLY A 88 -18.72 -1.96 -11.84
C GLY A 88 -18.66 -2.01 -10.31
N PRO A 89 -19.45 -2.86 -9.65
CA PRO A 89 -19.36 -3.05 -8.19
C PRO A 89 -17.97 -3.49 -7.71
N PHE A 90 -17.24 -4.29 -8.48
CA PHE A 90 -15.88 -4.72 -8.11
C PHE A 90 -14.88 -3.55 -8.16
N VAL A 91 -14.95 -2.68 -9.18
CA VAL A 91 -14.14 -1.45 -9.23
C VAL A 91 -14.49 -0.51 -8.08
N ALA A 92 -15.79 -0.35 -7.76
CA ALA A 92 -16.23 0.45 -6.62
C ALA A 92 -15.70 -0.12 -5.30
N HIS A 93 -15.78 -1.44 -5.12
CA HIS A 93 -15.19 -2.15 -3.99
C HIS A 93 -13.69 -1.85 -3.87
N THR A 94 -12.92 -1.96 -4.95
CA THR A 94 -11.48 -1.65 -4.98
C THR A 94 -11.21 -0.25 -4.45
N PHE A 95 -11.92 0.76 -4.95
CA PHE A 95 -11.78 2.11 -4.43
C PHE A 95 -12.09 2.19 -2.93
N PHE A 96 -13.25 1.69 -2.51
CA PHE A 96 -13.72 1.87 -1.13
C PHE A 96 -12.87 1.14 -0.10
N PHE A 97 -12.40 -0.08 -0.40
CA PHE A 97 -11.60 -0.82 0.58
C PHE A 97 -10.20 -0.22 0.71
N ILE A 98 -9.59 0.23 -0.40
CA ILE A 98 -8.29 0.90 -0.38
C ILE A 98 -8.41 2.23 0.36
N PHE A 99 -9.32 3.10 -0.08
CA PHE A 99 -9.52 4.41 0.55
C PHE A 99 -9.84 4.27 2.03
N GLY A 100 -10.80 3.41 2.38
CA GLY A 100 -11.20 3.20 3.77
C GLY A 100 -10.07 2.61 4.63
N GLY A 101 -9.31 1.64 4.09
CA GLY A 101 -8.24 1.00 4.85
C GLY A 101 -7.01 1.88 5.02
N VAL A 102 -6.57 2.61 3.99
CA VAL A 102 -5.45 3.56 4.15
C VAL A 102 -5.88 4.76 5.01
N THR A 103 -7.12 5.25 4.90
CA THR A 103 -7.65 6.29 5.81
C THR A 103 -7.67 5.79 7.26
N MET A 104 -8.10 4.55 7.50
CA MET A 104 -8.06 3.94 8.83
C MET A 104 -6.63 3.87 9.36
N TYR A 105 -5.67 3.44 8.54
CA TYR A 105 -4.25 3.46 8.90
C TYR A 105 -3.77 4.86 9.24
N CYS A 106 -4.05 5.87 8.40
CA CYS A 106 -3.65 7.26 8.65
C CYS A 106 -4.21 7.77 9.99
N GLY A 107 -5.45 7.41 10.33
CA GLY A 107 -6.06 7.78 11.61
C GLY A 107 -5.38 7.09 12.79
N LEU A 108 -5.04 5.81 12.66
CA LEU A 108 -4.33 5.06 13.68
C LEU A 108 -2.89 5.55 13.86
N ASP A 109 -2.16 5.79 12.76
CA ASP A 109 -0.81 6.34 12.78
C ASP A 109 -0.82 7.74 13.40
N ALA A 110 -1.68 8.64 12.91
CA ALA A 110 -1.83 9.98 13.47
C ALA A 110 -2.15 9.97 14.97
N TYR A 111 -2.86 8.96 15.48
CA TYR A 111 -3.24 8.87 16.89
C TYR A 111 -2.19 8.20 17.78
N PHE A 112 -1.54 7.12 17.31
CA PHE A 112 -0.67 6.28 18.13
C PHE A 112 0.82 6.50 17.90
N ASN A 113 1.21 7.07 16.77
CA ASN A 113 2.62 7.30 16.46
C ASN A 113 3.18 8.41 17.37
N PRO A 114 4.23 8.13 18.17
CA PRO A 114 4.82 9.10 19.08
C PRO A 114 5.67 10.15 18.36
N LEU A 115 5.96 9.97 17.07
CA LEU A 115 6.70 10.94 16.25
C LEU A 115 5.83 12.14 15.88
N HIS A 116 4.51 11.98 15.87
CA HIS A 116 3.57 13.08 15.62
C HIS A 116 3.31 13.88 16.88
N LYS A 117 3.53 15.19 16.83
CA LYS A 117 3.13 16.09 17.92
C LYS A 117 1.61 16.22 17.96
N ASP A 118 1.05 16.39 19.16
CA ASP A 118 -0.41 16.44 19.36
C ASP A 118 -1.11 17.52 18.51
N GLU A 119 -0.46 18.67 18.35
CA GLU A 119 -0.93 19.79 17.50
C GLU A 119 -0.92 19.48 15.99
N GLU A 120 -0.16 18.48 15.55
CA GLU A 120 0.01 18.10 14.14
C GLU A 120 -0.85 16.89 13.74
N ARG A 121 -1.34 16.08 14.70
CA ARG A 121 -2.07 14.82 14.43
C ARG A 121 -3.25 14.97 13.47
N THR A 122 -4.06 16.03 13.64
CA THR A 122 -5.21 16.29 12.75
C THR A 122 -4.75 16.60 11.31
N LYS A 123 -3.64 17.32 11.18
CA LYS A 123 -3.05 17.66 9.88
C LYS A 123 -2.49 16.40 9.21
N GLU A 124 -1.78 15.56 9.96
CA GLU A 124 -1.26 14.28 9.48
C GLU A 124 -2.40 13.37 9.00
N PHE A 125 -3.46 13.22 9.80
CA PHE A 125 -4.63 12.44 9.40
C PHE A 125 -5.29 13.00 8.13
N ALA A 126 -5.51 14.32 8.05
CA ALA A 126 -6.15 14.95 6.91
C ALA A 126 -5.30 14.82 5.64
N SER A 127 -4.00 15.08 5.74
CA SER A 127 -3.06 14.96 4.63
C SER A 127 -2.99 13.51 4.13
N GLY A 128 -2.80 12.55 5.04
CA GLY A 128 -2.77 11.14 4.70
C GLY A 128 -4.08 10.64 4.07
N THR A 129 -5.23 11.08 4.58
CA THR A 129 -6.55 10.76 3.99
C THR A 129 -6.69 11.34 2.58
N TYR A 130 -6.24 12.58 2.36
CA TYR A 130 -6.30 13.21 1.05
C TYR A 130 -5.39 12.52 0.03
N SER A 131 -4.13 12.24 0.40
CA SER A 131 -3.20 11.44 -0.39
C SER A 131 -3.77 10.05 -0.71
N SER A 132 -4.43 9.42 0.26
CA SER A 132 -5.11 8.14 0.08
C SER A 132 -6.27 8.21 -0.91
N ALA A 133 -7.05 9.29 -0.91
CA ALA A 133 -8.11 9.51 -1.90
C ALA A 133 -7.54 9.60 -3.32
N ILE A 134 -6.48 10.38 -3.51
CA ILE A 134 -5.77 10.50 -4.80
C ILE A 134 -5.24 9.14 -5.24
N GLY A 135 -4.49 8.45 -4.36
CA GLY A 135 -3.90 7.16 -4.67
C GLY A 135 -4.95 6.09 -5.01
N SER A 136 -6.05 6.03 -4.25
CA SER A 136 -7.13 5.06 -4.47
C SER A 136 -7.80 5.20 -5.83
N CYS A 137 -7.90 6.42 -6.37
CA CYS A 137 -8.40 6.67 -7.72
C CYS A 137 -7.50 6.05 -8.81
N THR A 138 -6.25 5.71 -8.51
CA THR A 138 -5.31 5.15 -9.49
C THR A 138 -5.32 3.62 -9.55
N ALA A 139 -5.86 2.94 -8.54
CA ALA A 139 -5.87 1.48 -8.44
C ALA A 139 -6.96 0.79 -9.29
N TRP A 140 -7.70 1.54 -10.11
CA TRP A 140 -8.82 1.03 -10.93
C TRP A 140 -8.42 -0.08 -11.91
N PHE A 141 -7.14 -0.19 -12.24
CA PHE A 141 -6.62 -1.21 -13.17
C PHE A 141 -6.41 -2.58 -12.50
N GLU A 142 -6.37 -2.65 -11.16
CA GLU A 142 -6.11 -3.88 -10.41
C GLU A 142 -6.97 -5.07 -10.90
N PRO A 143 -8.29 -4.92 -11.11
CA PRO A 143 -9.15 -6.03 -11.53
C PRO A 143 -8.81 -6.59 -12.93
N TYR A 144 -8.07 -5.83 -13.74
CA TYR A 144 -7.71 -6.17 -15.11
C TYR A 144 -6.37 -6.93 -15.20
N VAL A 145 -5.58 -6.99 -14.12
CA VAL A 145 -4.24 -7.61 -14.14
C VAL A 145 -4.30 -9.10 -14.43
N ALA A 146 -5.14 -9.87 -13.73
CA ALA A 146 -5.26 -11.32 -13.98
C ALA A 146 -5.81 -11.63 -15.39
N PRO A 147 -6.86 -10.95 -15.91
CA PRO A 147 -7.25 -11.04 -17.32
C PRO A 147 -6.11 -10.74 -18.31
N ALA A 148 -5.27 -9.75 -18.05
CA ALA A 148 -4.15 -9.40 -18.90
C ALA A 148 -3.04 -10.48 -18.91
N ILE A 149 -2.73 -11.08 -17.75
CA ILE A 149 -1.80 -12.22 -17.67
C ILE A 149 -2.35 -13.41 -18.46
N ALA A 150 -3.64 -13.68 -18.34
CA ALA A 150 -4.28 -14.77 -19.07
C ALA A 150 -4.25 -14.54 -20.59
N SER A 151 -4.52 -13.32 -21.06
CA SER A 151 -4.49 -12.98 -22.49
C SER A 151 -3.08 -13.03 -23.09
N ALA A 152 -2.04 -12.83 -22.28
CA ALA A 152 -0.64 -13.01 -22.68
C ALA A 152 -0.20 -14.49 -22.81
N GLY A 153 -1.13 -15.44 -22.74
CA GLY A 153 -0.84 -16.89 -22.84
C GLY A 153 -0.38 -17.52 -21.52
N ALA A 154 -0.38 -16.78 -20.42
CA ALA A 154 0.03 -17.26 -19.09
C ALA A 154 -1.18 -17.61 -18.20
N GLY A 155 -2.23 -18.19 -18.77
CA GLY A 155 -3.47 -18.55 -18.04
C GLY A 155 -3.24 -19.44 -16.81
N GLY A 156 -2.25 -20.34 -16.87
CA GLY A 156 -1.84 -21.15 -15.73
C GLY A 156 -1.31 -20.32 -14.55
N VAL A 157 -0.63 -19.19 -14.83
CA VAL A 157 -0.15 -18.25 -13.80
C VAL A 157 -1.29 -17.38 -13.29
N ALA A 158 -2.16 -16.90 -14.19
CA ALA A 158 -3.30 -16.06 -13.84
C ALA A 158 -4.25 -16.72 -12.83
N GLY A 159 -4.35 -18.05 -12.82
CA GLY A 159 -5.16 -18.80 -11.86
C GLY A 159 -4.49 -19.10 -10.51
N THR A 160 -3.22 -18.74 -10.33
CA THR A 160 -2.48 -18.95 -9.07
C THR A 160 -2.65 -17.76 -8.13
N TRP A 161 -2.45 -17.97 -6.82
CA TRP A 161 -2.38 -16.88 -5.83
C TRP A 161 -1.40 -15.76 -6.24
N PHE A 162 -0.27 -16.13 -6.87
CA PHE A 162 0.70 -15.16 -7.37
C PHE A 162 0.08 -14.23 -8.43
N GLY A 163 -0.52 -14.79 -9.48
CA GLY A 163 -1.08 -14.01 -10.59
C GLY A 163 -2.43 -13.36 -10.30
N SER A 164 -3.25 -13.96 -9.44
CA SER A 164 -4.62 -13.51 -9.18
C SER A 164 -4.76 -12.59 -7.97
N ALA A 165 -3.78 -12.57 -7.06
CA ALA A 165 -3.87 -11.81 -5.82
C ALA A 165 -2.59 -11.00 -5.53
N LEU A 166 -1.41 -11.65 -5.51
CA LEU A 166 -0.18 -10.96 -5.12
C LEU A 166 0.25 -9.89 -6.13
N LEU A 167 0.31 -10.24 -7.42
CA LEU A 167 0.75 -9.31 -8.46
C LEU A 167 -0.20 -8.11 -8.64
N PRO A 168 -1.53 -8.28 -8.73
CA PRO A 168 -2.47 -7.15 -8.74
C PRO A 168 -2.29 -6.23 -7.53
N ALA A 169 -2.24 -6.79 -6.31
CA ALA A 169 -2.05 -6.02 -5.10
C ALA A 169 -0.71 -5.27 -5.09
N THR A 170 0.38 -5.90 -5.56
CA THR A 170 1.72 -5.27 -5.62
C THR A 170 1.70 -4.05 -6.53
N LEU A 171 1.06 -4.16 -7.70
CA LEU A 171 0.93 -3.05 -8.63
C LEU A 171 0.02 -1.95 -8.06
N ALA A 172 -1.08 -2.32 -7.41
CA ALA A 172 -1.97 -1.37 -6.74
C ALA A 172 -1.23 -0.58 -5.65
N TYR A 173 -0.43 -1.24 -4.80
CA TYR A 173 0.40 -0.56 -3.82
C TYR A 173 1.40 0.40 -4.47
N ALA A 174 2.10 -0.03 -5.53
CA ALA A 174 3.06 0.82 -6.22
C ALA A 174 2.41 2.09 -6.79
N THR A 175 1.21 1.99 -7.37
CA THR A 175 0.51 3.15 -7.93
C THR A 175 -0.14 4.03 -6.86
N VAL A 176 -0.75 3.43 -5.82
CA VAL A 176 -1.41 4.18 -4.73
C VAL A 176 -0.38 4.99 -3.95
N LYS A 177 0.73 4.35 -3.53
CA LYS A 177 1.82 5.04 -2.84
C LYS A 177 2.53 6.03 -3.75
N GLY A 178 2.83 5.61 -4.97
CA GLY A 178 3.52 6.45 -5.94
C GLY A 178 2.77 7.73 -6.29
N VAL A 179 1.47 7.64 -6.60
CA VAL A 179 0.68 8.80 -7.03
C VAL A 179 0.07 9.55 -5.86
N GLY A 180 -0.41 8.85 -4.83
CA GLY A 180 -1.04 9.48 -3.66
C GLY A 180 -0.05 10.11 -2.70
N TRP A 181 1.06 9.41 -2.44
CA TRP A 181 2.05 9.78 -1.41
C TRP A 181 3.38 10.26 -2.01
N TYR A 182 3.46 10.41 -3.33
CA TYR A 182 4.69 10.81 -4.04
C TYR A 182 5.90 9.92 -3.72
N ASP A 183 5.64 8.65 -3.43
CA ASP A 183 6.65 7.67 -2.99
C ASP A 183 7.36 7.05 -4.21
N TRP A 184 8.17 7.85 -4.91
CA TRP A 184 8.95 7.41 -6.08
C TRP A 184 10.42 7.79 -5.97
N GLY A 185 11.31 6.81 -6.00
CA GLY A 185 12.74 7.07 -5.95
C GLY A 185 13.10 7.97 -4.77
N ASN A 186 13.86 9.04 -5.01
CA ASN A 186 14.37 9.86 -3.91
C ASN A 186 13.29 10.67 -3.19
N SER A 187 12.15 10.99 -3.83
CA SER A 187 11.10 11.82 -3.20
C SER A 187 10.41 11.10 -2.05
N GLY A 188 10.34 9.76 -2.13
CA GLY A 188 9.70 8.94 -1.12
C GLY A 188 10.58 8.55 0.08
N LEU A 189 11.87 8.91 0.08
CA LEU A 189 12.79 8.45 1.12
C LEU A 189 12.67 9.26 2.41
N ASN A 190 12.63 8.59 3.57
CA ASN A 190 12.76 9.23 4.88
C ASN A 190 14.22 9.66 5.16
N ASP A 191 14.48 10.35 6.28
CA ASP A 191 15.80 10.93 6.55
C ASP A 191 16.91 9.89 6.76
N LEU A 192 16.60 8.77 7.42
CA LEU A 192 17.54 7.66 7.55
C LEU A 192 17.82 7.02 6.18
N GLU A 193 16.78 6.79 5.37
CA GLU A 193 16.90 6.26 4.02
C GLU A 193 17.77 7.15 3.14
N MET A 194 17.63 8.47 3.23
CA MET A 194 18.54 9.39 2.53
C MET A 194 19.99 9.18 2.98
N LYS A 195 20.23 9.13 4.30
CA LYS A 195 21.58 8.96 4.87
C LYS A 195 22.24 7.66 4.43
N ILE A 196 21.58 6.51 4.55
CA ILE A 196 22.17 5.19 4.23
C ILE A 196 22.42 4.98 2.73
N ASN A 197 21.78 5.80 1.89
CA ASN A 197 21.99 5.86 0.45
C ASN A 197 22.99 6.96 0.03
N GLY A 198 23.56 7.72 0.97
CA GLY A 198 24.51 8.79 0.69
C GLY A 198 23.89 10.02 0.01
N LEU A 199 22.59 10.25 0.25
CA LEU A 199 21.81 11.33 -0.34
C LEU A 199 21.59 12.46 0.67
N THR A 200 21.26 13.63 0.14
CA THR A 200 20.92 14.84 0.93
C THR A 200 19.53 15.35 0.55
N SER A 201 18.91 16.20 1.37
CA SER A 201 17.58 16.79 1.10
C SER A 201 17.47 17.40 -0.31
N ALA A 202 18.53 18.03 -0.82
CA ALA A 202 18.57 18.57 -2.18
C ALA A 202 18.28 17.51 -3.28
N HIS A 203 18.59 16.24 -3.03
CA HIS A 203 18.29 15.14 -3.95
C HIS A 203 16.81 14.73 -3.92
N ARG A 204 16.14 14.86 -2.76
CA ARG A 204 14.70 14.63 -2.59
C ARG A 204 13.90 15.69 -3.36
N ASP A 205 14.25 16.96 -3.17
CA ASP A 205 13.55 18.12 -3.75
C ASP A 205 13.76 18.28 -5.27
N SER A 206 14.74 17.58 -5.84
CA SER A 206 15.05 17.65 -7.29
C SER A 206 13.99 16.99 -8.18
N PHE A 207 13.13 16.15 -7.59
CA PHE A 207 12.01 15.51 -8.29
C PHE A 207 10.78 16.44 -8.31
N ASP A 208 10.47 17.09 -7.18
CA ASP A 208 9.35 18.04 -7.06
C ASP A 208 9.46 19.21 -8.05
N LYS A 209 10.68 19.73 -8.25
CA LYS A 209 10.92 20.86 -9.19
C LYS A 209 10.71 20.53 -10.67
N ARG A 210 10.60 19.27 -11.07
CA ARG A 210 10.38 18.91 -12.49
C ARG A 210 8.91 18.89 -12.88
N PHE A 211 8.01 18.91 -11.90
CA PHE A 211 6.55 18.83 -12.10
C PHE A 211 5.78 20.03 -11.53
N SER A 212 6.50 21.03 -11.00
CA SER A 212 6.00 22.38 -10.66
C SER A 212 6.23 23.35 -11.82
#